data_AF-A0A2M9ZGV0-F1
#
_entry.id   AF-A0A2M9ZGV0-F1
#
_cell.length_a   1.000
_cell.length_b   1.000
_cell.length_c   1.000
_cell.angle_alpha   90.00
_cell.angle_beta   90.00
_cell.angle_gamma   90.00
#
_symmetry.space_group_name_H-M   'P 1'
#
loop_
_entity.id
_entity.type
_entity.pdbx_description
1 polymer ?
#
loop_
_entity_poly.entity_id
_entity_poly.type
_entity_poly.pdbx_seq_one_letter_code
_entity_poly.pdbx_strand_id
1 'polypeptide(L)'
;MFLTPDDTIKFLSHRSDPKSKALGQFFTPKVLVKLMLDWVSEVEAFSRSEAKVRLLDPGMGKGIFFKEFFQAFPSVSAEFHGWEIDPILFEESFHSLQKVGIRKEDLYLKLGDFLQGEESRLYDIILCNPPYLRLSHSKLGKEFIDKFETQIQAEIPGTANLYVFFLLRILKSLEKNGRASVLLPFEFLNAGYGVPIKKALIESGSLRRILLLNSSWSFFHGAVTSSCILFLENSPSKEEGFHWARTSPSFLEGENVRLEDMKWIPAKLDVGEKWTFQLKEEKEFSEEIKNDDKKSTNSNYVTMSKNFRHGWVPIKEFGSFRRGIATGDNGYFLLSEKDATNLSIPYSYLRSSIPKAQYALSPFFTGEDWDILRSGGAKVWLLDAKDVPDDNEQMGIRKYLEEGIKRGVPDRFLPSRRKPWHSQENRGPCRILATSFHREEVRFVFNQSPAVHLTCFHGFSSKPEYSDLEEFLFAFLITPHVRKELESRTREYAQGLRKVEPGDLNSLFVPDFRKLKETEKERIGKLLHNYRSSIRPWIPGRRPKGEKGPRNTEAEATLRDIEKEFLSEA
;
A
#
# COMPACT_ATOMS: atom_id res chain seq x y z
N MET A 1 38.20 12.38 -8.38
CA MET A 1 38.30 11.74 -9.70
C MET A 1 36.96 11.99 -10.39
N PHE A 2 36.92 12.95 -11.32
CA PHE A 2 35.69 13.44 -11.96
C PHE A 2 35.38 12.55 -13.17
N LEU A 3 34.16 12.01 -13.24
CA LEU A 3 33.66 11.27 -14.39
C LEU A 3 33.19 12.26 -15.47
N THR A 4 33.51 11.97 -16.72
CA THR A 4 33.31 12.84 -17.89
C THR A 4 31.89 12.75 -18.48
N PRO A 5 31.43 13.76 -19.24
CA PRO A 5 30.06 13.83 -19.79
C PRO A 5 29.67 12.70 -20.75
N ASP A 6 30.62 12.02 -21.38
CA ASP A 6 30.34 10.97 -22.38
C ASP A 6 29.88 9.63 -21.77
N ASP A 7 30.14 9.37 -20.49
CA ASP A 7 29.58 8.20 -19.78
C ASP A 7 28.09 8.38 -19.43
N THR A 8 27.57 9.61 -19.54
CA THR A 8 26.15 9.91 -19.27
C THR A 8 25.27 9.61 -20.49
N ILE A 9 25.85 9.47 -21.69
CA ILE A 9 25.09 9.37 -22.95
C ILE A 9 24.76 7.91 -23.34
N LYS A 10 25.35 6.89 -22.71
CA LYS A 10 24.95 5.48 -22.90
C LYS A 10 23.95 4.92 -21.88
N PHE A 11 23.46 5.73 -20.93
CA PHE A 11 22.46 5.32 -19.94
C PHE A 11 21.05 5.92 -20.15
N LEU A 12 20.81 6.58 -21.30
CA LEU A 12 19.59 7.38 -21.56
C LEU A 12 18.68 6.89 -22.70
N SER A 13 18.74 5.61 -23.10
CA SER A 13 17.93 5.11 -24.23
C SER A 13 16.64 4.35 -23.90
N HIS A 14 16.06 4.51 -22.71
CA HIS A 14 14.69 4.02 -22.44
C HIS A 14 13.87 5.06 -21.67
N ARG A 15 13.64 6.21 -22.30
CA ARG A 15 12.52 7.09 -21.91
C ARG A 15 11.23 6.30 -22.15
N SER A 16 10.49 6.00 -21.09
CA SER A 16 9.11 5.54 -21.18
C SER A 16 8.27 6.65 -21.83
N ASP A 17 7.65 6.32 -22.96
CA ASP A 17 6.68 7.18 -23.65
C ASP A 17 5.54 7.53 -22.67
N PRO A 18 5.09 8.80 -22.56
CA PRO A 18 3.88 9.18 -21.82
C PRO A 18 2.68 8.23 -22.05
N LYS A 19 2.55 7.62 -23.24
CA LYS A 19 1.53 6.61 -23.54
C LYS A 19 1.67 5.32 -22.72
N SER A 20 2.89 4.88 -22.40
CA SER A 20 3.12 3.64 -21.64
C SER A 20 2.63 3.75 -20.18
N LYS A 21 2.67 4.96 -19.61
CA LYS A 21 2.10 5.24 -18.28
C LYS A 21 0.58 5.26 -18.26
N ALA A 22 -0.06 5.60 -19.38
CA ALA A 22 -1.53 5.66 -19.47
C ALA A 22 -2.17 4.27 -19.47
N LEU A 23 -1.47 3.25 -20.01
CA LEU A 23 -1.93 1.86 -20.04
C LEU A 23 -1.44 1.01 -18.87
N GLY A 24 -0.57 1.55 -18.01
CA GLY A 24 -0.02 0.83 -16.84
C GLY A 24 0.89 -0.35 -17.22
N GLN A 25 1.62 -0.24 -18.33
CA GLN A 25 2.47 -1.30 -18.88
C GLN A 25 3.82 -1.39 -18.16
N PHE A 26 4.19 -2.62 -17.77
CA PHE A 26 5.45 -2.93 -17.13
C PHE A 26 6.07 -4.20 -17.71
N PHE A 27 7.36 -4.16 -18.05
CA PHE A 27 8.03 -5.32 -18.65
C PHE A 27 8.52 -6.31 -17.59
N THR A 28 8.30 -7.60 -17.83
CA THR A 28 8.69 -8.68 -16.91
C THR A 28 10.19 -9.00 -17.04
N PRO A 29 10.99 -8.93 -15.96
CA PRO A 29 12.38 -9.37 -15.96
C PRO A 29 12.53 -10.87 -16.22
N LYS A 30 13.53 -11.28 -17.02
CA LYS A 30 13.78 -12.68 -17.40
C LYS A 30 13.87 -13.66 -16.22
N VAL A 31 14.50 -13.23 -15.13
CA VAL A 31 14.60 -14.04 -13.89
C VAL A 31 13.24 -14.42 -13.31
N LEU A 32 12.25 -13.51 -13.35
CA LEU A 32 10.89 -13.83 -12.92
C LEU A 32 10.19 -14.71 -13.96
N VAL A 33 10.45 -14.50 -15.25
CA VAL A 33 9.93 -15.37 -16.31
C VAL A 33 10.39 -16.82 -16.11
N LYS A 34 11.67 -17.06 -15.79
CA LYS A 34 12.18 -18.40 -15.49
C LYS A 34 11.41 -19.08 -14.35
N LEU A 35 11.22 -18.40 -13.22
CA LEU A 35 10.40 -18.91 -12.10
C LEU A 35 8.95 -19.22 -12.49
N MET A 36 8.37 -18.38 -13.35
CA MET A 36 7.02 -18.60 -13.87
C MET A 36 6.97 -19.82 -14.82
N LEU A 37 8.04 -20.07 -15.58
CA LEU A 37 8.19 -21.22 -16.48
C LEU A 37 8.43 -22.52 -15.72
N ASP A 38 9.23 -22.51 -14.64
CA ASP A 38 9.45 -23.67 -13.76
C ASP A 38 8.14 -24.25 -13.23
N TRP A 39 7.16 -23.40 -12.90
CA TRP A 39 5.86 -23.89 -12.45
C TRP A 39 5.09 -24.65 -13.53
N VAL A 40 5.17 -24.20 -14.78
CA VAL A 40 4.38 -24.74 -15.89
C VAL A 40 5.11 -25.86 -16.64
N SER A 41 6.36 -26.16 -16.28
CA SER A 41 7.15 -27.22 -16.92
C SER A 41 6.66 -28.63 -16.61
N GLU A 42 5.84 -28.82 -15.56
CA GLU A 42 5.28 -30.13 -15.18
C GLU A 42 3.82 -30.31 -15.62
N VAL A 43 3.32 -29.48 -16.53
CA VAL A 43 1.95 -29.62 -17.05
C VAL A 43 1.82 -30.91 -17.85
N GLU A 44 0.77 -31.69 -17.58
CA GLU A 44 0.51 -32.99 -18.23
C GLU A 44 0.47 -32.89 -19.76
N ALA A 45 0.09 -31.73 -20.30
CA ALA A 45 0.07 -31.45 -21.73
C ALA A 45 1.43 -31.64 -22.41
N PHE A 46 2.56 -31.52 -21.70
CA PHE A 46 3.89 -31.77 -22.24
C PHE A 46 4.11 -33.23 -22.65
N SER A 47 3.37 -34.16 -22.03
CA SER A 47 3.46 -35.60 -22.30
C SER A 47 2.54 -36.05 -23.45
N ARG A 48 1.75 -35.14 -24.04
CA ARG A 48 0.83 -35.47 -25.15
C ARG A 48 1.63 -35.60 -26.44
N SER A 49 1.62 -36.78 -27.06
CA SER A 49 2.41 -37.09 -28.27
C SER A 49 1.91 -36.42 -29.55
N GLU A 50 0.62 -36.08 -29.64
CA GLU A 50 -0.03 -35.65 -30.90
C GLU A 50 -0.71 -34.28 -30.85
N ALA A 51 -0.91 -33.70 -29.65
CA ALA A 51 -1.63 -32.45 -29.49
C ALA A 51 -0.70 -31.30 -29.10
N LYS A 52 -0.87 -30.13 -29.73
CA LYS A 52 -0.13 -28.92 -29.35
C LYS A 52 -0.58 -28.42 -27.98
N VAL A 53 0.38 -28.00 -27.16
CA VAL A 53 0.13 -27.30 -25.90
C VAL A 53 -0.39 -25.90 -26.20
N ARG A 54 -1.52 -25.52 -25.61
CA ARG A 54 -2.09 -24.17 -25.80
C ARG A 54 -1.59 -23.24 -24.70
N LEU A 55 -0.80 -22.25 -25.08
CA LEU A 55 -0.23 -21.22 -24.22
C LEU A 55 -0.97 -19.90 -24.41
N LEU A 56 -1.47 -19.30 -23.33
CA LEU A 56 -2.08 -17.97 -23.34
C LEU A 56 -1.20 -16.94 -22.62
N ASP A 57 -1.04 -15.77 -23.24
CA ASP A 57 -0.61 -14.53 -22.58
C ASP A 57 -1.67 -13.43 -22.80
N PRO A 58 -2.50 -13.14 -21.78
CA PRO A 58 -3.60 -12.18 -21.88
C PRO A 58 -3.19 -10.72 -22.08
N GLY A 59 -1.93 -10.39 -21.82
CA GLY A 59 -1.40 -9.02 -21.88
C GLY A 59 0.04 -9.06 -22.35
N MET A 60 0.25 -9.53 -23.58
CA MET A 60 1.53 -10.07 -24.00
C MET A 60 2.67 -9.05 -24.10
N GLY A 61 2.34 -7.75 -24.26
CA GLY A 61 3.35 -6.72 -24.44
C GLY A 61 4.30 -7.07 -25.58
N LYS A 62 5.59 -7.25 -25.25
CA LYS A 62 6.64 -7.63 -26.22
C LYS A 62 6.77 -9.13 -26.48
N GLY A 63 5.87 -9.96 -25.93
CA GLY A 63 5.87 -11.42 -26.10
C GLY A 63 6.99 -12.13 -25.35
N ILE A 64 7.46 -11.60 -24.21
CA ILE A 64 8.60 -12.18 -23.48
C ILE A 64 8.30 -13.60 -22.98
N PHE A 65 7.08 -13.86 -22.51
CA PHE A 65 6.70 -15.19 -22.03
C PHE A 65 6.74 -16.24 -23.14
N PHE A 66 6.23 -15.92 -24.33
CA PHE A 66 6.26 -16.81 -25.49
C PHE A 66 7.69 -17.08 -25.95
N LYS A 67 8.52 -16.02 -26.03
CA LYS A 67 9.92 -16.14 -26.41
C LYS A 67 10.69 -17.06 -25.47
N GLU A 68 10.63 -16.80 -24.16
CA GLU A 68 11.39 -17.59 -23.19
C GLU A 68 10.83 -19.01 -23.07
N PHE A 69 9.51 -19.22 -23.21
CA PHE A 69 8.91 -20.57 -23.27
C PHE A 69 9.45 -21.37 -24.45
N PHE A 70 9.44 -20.80 -25.66
CA PHE A 70 9.93 -21.47 -26.87
C PHE A 70 11.42 -21.83 -26.76
N GLN A 71 12.21 -20.97 -26.12
CA GLN A 71 13.64 -21.23 -25.89
C GLN A 71 13.89 -22.27 -24.80
N ALA A 72 13.08 -22.29 -23.74
CA ALA A 72 13.23 -23.24 -22.64
C ALA A 72 12.74 -24.65 -22.98
N PHE A 73 11.72 -24.76 -23.84
CA PHE A 73 11.06 -26.02 -24.17
C PHE A 73 11.01 -26.28 -25.69
N PRO A 74 12.16 -26.37 -26.39
CA PRO A 74 12.22 -26.46 -27.85
C PRO A 74 11.59 -27.74 -28.44
N SER A 75 11.44 -28.78 -27.62
CA SER A 75 10.80 -30.05 -28.02
C SER A 75 9.28 -30.04 -27.89
N VAL A 76 8.71 -29.02 -27.24
CA VAL A 76 7.26 -28.93 -27.01
C VAL A 76 6.61 -28.22 -28.19
N SER A 77 5.71 -28.93 -28.89
CA SER A 77 4.88 -28.32 -29.92
C SER A 77 3.76 -27.51 -29.26
N ALA A 78 3.71 -26.20 -29.52
CA ALA A 78 2.78 -25.28 -28.85
C ALA A 78 2.04 -24.34 -29.81
N GLU A 79 0.85 -23.91 -29.41
CA GLU A 79 0.13 -22.77 -29.99
C GLU A 79 0.22 -21.58 -29.03
N PHE A 80 0.56 -20.42 -29.55
CA PHE A 80 0.79 -19.19 -28.78
C PHE A 80 -0.37 -18.22 -29.00
N HIS A 81 -1.22 -18.09 -27.99
CA HIS A 81 -2.41 -17.25 -28.00
C HIS A 81 -2.16 -15.99 -27.20
N GLY A 82 -2.14 -14.82 -27.84
CA GLY A 82 -1.74 -13.56 -27.19
C GLY A 82 -2.75 -12.44 -27.41
N TRP A 83 -2.94 -11.60 -26.41
CA TRP A 83 -3.72 -10.36 -26.52
C TRP A 83 -2.85 -9.15 -26.20
N GLU A 84 -2.93 -8.12 -27.03
CA GLU A 84 -2.31 -6.82 -26.77
C GLU A 84 -3.26 -5.71 -27.24
N ILE A 85 -3.43 -4.68 -26.41
CA ILE A 85 -4.32 -3.56 -26.72
C ILE A 85 -3.61 -2.43 -27.47
N ASP A 86 -2.28 -2.34 -27.31
CA ASP A 86 -1.44 -1.36 -28.00
C ASP A 86 -1.04 -1.88 -29.40
N PRO A 87 -1.48 -1.22 -30.49
CA PRO A 87 -1.16 -1.66 -31.85
C PRO A 87 0.34 -1.65 -32.16
N ILE A 88 1.13 -0.78 -31.52
CA ILE A 88 2.58 -0.71 -31.76
C ILE A 88 3.26 -1.93 -31.13
N LEU A 89 2.95 -2.23 -29.87
CA LEU A 89 3.51 -3.40 -29.19
C LEU A 89 3.04 -4.71 -29.82
N PHE A 90 1.79 -4.76 -30.29
CA PHE A 90 1.27 -5.90 -31.04
C PHE A 90 2.16 -6.23 -32.24
N GLU A 91 2.43 -5.24 -33.10
CA GLU A 91 3.28 -5.41 -34.28
C GLU A 91 4.73 -5.76 -33.89
N GLU A 92 5.31 -5.07 -32.89
CA GLU A 92 6.66 -5.38 -32.40
C GLU A 92 6.77 -6.83 -31.90
N SER A 93 5.77 -7.29 -31.15
CA SER A 93 5.74 -8.64 -30.59
C SER A 93 5.64 -9.70 -31.68
N PHE A 94 4.79 -9.51 -32.70
CA PHE A 94 4.62 -10.43 -33.81
C PHE A 94 5.96 -10.65 -34.55
N HIS A 95 6.65 -9.56 -34.92
CA HIS A 95 7.94 -9.64 -35.60
C HIS A 95 9.03 -10.26 -34.71
N SER A 96 9.05 -9.92 -33.42
CA SER A 96 10.01 -10.46 -32.45
C SER A 96 9.88 -11.98 -32.29
N LEU A 97 8.64 -12.49 -32.22
CA LEU A 97 8.34 -13.92 -32.05
C LEU A 97 8.74 -14.73 -33.29
N GLN A 98 8.44 -14.21 -34.49
CA GLN A 98 8.89 -14.82 -35.74
C GLN A 98 10.41 -14.86 -35.86
N LYS A 99 11.10 -13.79 -35.43
CA LYS A 99 12.57 -13.72 -35.46
C LYS A 99 13.24 -14.76 -34.54
N VAL A 100 12.56 -15.18 -33.47
CA VAL A 100 13.04 -16.23 -32.56
C VAL A 100 12.79 -17.64 -33.13
N GLY A 101 11.98 -17.76 -34.19
CA GLY A 101 11.71 -19.02 -34.89
C GLY A 101 10.33 -19.61 -34.65
N ILE A 102 9.43 -18.89 -33.94
CA ILE A 102 8.03 -19.32 -33.78
C ILE A 102 7.32 -19.15 -35.12
N ARG A 103 6.74 -20.25 -35.63
CA ARG A 103 6.10 -20.27 -36.95
C ARG A 103 4.79 -19.49 -36.93
N LYS A 104 4.44 -18.88 -38.07
CA LYS A 104 3.24 -18.01 -38.17
C LYS A 104 1.95 -18.79 -37.91
N GLU A 105 1.88 -20.04 -38.34
CA GLU A 105 0.77 -20.96 -38.13
C GLU A 105 0.56 -21.37 -36.66
N ASP A 106 1.54 -21.14 -35.79
CA ASP A 106 1.48 -21.39 -34.36
C ASP A 106 1.12 -20.12 -33.56
N LEU A 107 1.05 -18.95 -34.22
CA LEU A 107 0.77 -17.65 -33.59
C LEU A 107 -0.70 -17.24 -33.77
N TYR A 108 -1.43 -17.17 -32.67
CA TYR A 108 -2.83 -16.75 -32.59
C TYR A 108 -2.92 -15.44 -31.78
N LEU A 109 -2.39 -14.35 -32.34
CA LEU A 109 -2.32 -13.05 -31.67
C LEU A 109 -3.54 -12.17 -32.04
N LYS A 110 -4.11 -11.49 -31.05
CA LYS A 110 -5.27 -10.60 -31.20
C LYS A 110 -4.92 -9.19 -30.72
N LEU A 111 -5.15 -8.20 -31.58
CA LEU A 111 -5.11 -6.78 -31.22
C LEU A 111 -6.47 -6.40 -30.60
N GLY A 112 -6.49 -6.13 -29.30
CA GLY A 112 -7.72 -5.77 -28.59
C GLY A 112 -7.65 -5.91 -27.08
N ASP A 113 -8.74 -5.58 -26.41
CA ASP A 113 -8.89 -5.72 -24.96
C ASP A 113 -9.28 -7.16 -24.59
N PHE A 114 -8.37 -7.88 -23.94
CA PHE A 114 -8.63 -9.24 -23.45
C PHE A 114 -9.87 -9.33 -22.59
N LEU A 115 -10.23 -8.30 -21.81
CA LEU A 115 -11.40 -8.37 -20.93
C LEU A 115 -12.72 -8.33 -21.70
N GLN A 116 -12.75 -7.64 -22.85
CA GLN A 116 -13.94 -7.49 -23.70
C GLN A 116 -14.00 -8.52 -24.84
N GLY A 117 -12.88 -9.18 -25.14
CA GLY A 117 -12.81 -10.19 -26.19
C GLY A 117 -13.73 -11.38 -25.93
N GLU A 118 -14.40 -11.86 -26.97
CA GLU A 118 -15.11 -13.14 -26.96
C GLU A 118 -14.09 -14.28 -27.15
N GLU A 119 -13.71 -14.94 -26.07
CA GLU A 119 -12.83 -16.11 -26.10
C GLU A 119 -13.41 -17.18 -25.16
N SER A 120 -13.79 -18.32 -25.73
CA SER A 120 -14.32 -19.47 -24.98
C SER A 120 -13.33 -20.63 -24.90
N ARG A 121 -12.12 -20.45 -25.44
CA ARG A 121 -11.07 -21.48 -25.41
C ARG A 121 -10.49 -21.64 -24.00
N LEU A 122 -10.14 -22.87 -23.68
CA LEU A 122 -9.37 -23.24 -22.50
C LEU A 122 -7.91 -23.50 -22.88
N TYR A 123 -7.02 -23.23 -21.94
CA TYR A 123 -5.57 -23.22 -22.15
C TYR A 123 -4.86 -24.13 -21.15
N ASP A 124 -3.88 -24.89 -21.64
CA ASP A 124 -3.03 -25.75 -20.81
C ASP A 124 -2.10 -24.92 -19.94
N ILE A 125 -1.61 -23.80 -20.48
CA ILE A 125 -0.67 -22.91 -19.81
C ILE A 125 -1.11 -21.46 -19.96
N ILE A 126 -1.10 -20.72 -18.85
CA ILE A 126 -1.34 -19.27 -18.86
C ILE A 126 -0.20 -18.55 -18.13
N LEU A 127 0.52 -17.67 -18.82
CA LEU A 127 1.58 -16.84 -18.25
C LEU A 127 1.15 -15.38 -18.40
N CYS A 128 1.10 -14.63 -17.29
CA CYS A 128 0.56 -13.27 -17.35
C CYS A 128 1.23 -12.31 -16.38
N ASN A 129 1.55 -11.12 -16.89
CA ASN A 129 1.80 -9.92 -16.11
C ASN A 129 0.77 -8.85 -16.53
N PRO A 130 -0.43 -8.82 -15.92
CA PRO A 130 -1.52 -7.95 -16.34
C PRO A 130 -1.24 -6.46 -16.07
N PRO A 131 -1.99 -5.53 -16.69
CA PRO A 131 -1.78 -4.09 -16.49
C PRO A 131 -2.14 -3.63 -15.06
N TYR A 132 -1.32 -2.74 -14.49
CA TYR A 132 -1.50 -2.22 -13.13
C TYR A 132 -2.21 -0.86 -13.12
N LEU A 133 -3.37 -0.79 -13.78
CA LEU A 133 -4.20 0.42 -13.87
C LEU A 133 -5.41 0.30 -12.94
N ARG A 134 -5.81 1.40 -12.29
CA ARG A 134 -7.07 1.46 -11.53
C ARG A 134 -8.26 1.41 -12.45
N LEU A 135 -9.32 0.70 -12.02
CA LEU A 135 -10.57 0.58 -12.76
C LEU A 135 -11.18 1.96 -13.10
N SER A 136 -11.08 2.92 -12.19
CA SER A 136 -11.54 4.31 -12.38
C SER A 136 -10.88 5.05 -13.55
N HIS A 137 -9.73 4.56 -14.05
CA HIS A 137 -9.02 5.14 -15.20
C HIS A 137 -9.17 4.29 -16.46
N SER A 138 -9.94 3.19 -16.40
CA SER A 138 -10.22 2.35 -17.55
C SER A 138 -11.43 2.87 -18.34
N LYS A 139 -11.56 2.43 -19.59
CA LYS A 139 -12.75 2.69 -20.43
C LYS A 139 -13.86 1.65 -20.21
N LEU A 140 -13.72 0.76 -19.22
CA LEU A 140 -14.72 -0.28 -18.95
C LEU A 140 -16.00 0.37 -18.41
N GLY A 141 -17.12 0.08 -19.06
CA GLY A 141 -18.43 0.60 -18.68
C GLY A 141 -19.01 -0.07 -17.43
N LYS A 142 -20.02 0.58 -16.84
CA LYS A 142 -20.74 0.07 -15.66
C LYS A 142 -21.31 -1.33 -15.88
N GLU A 143 -21.85 -1.60 -17.06
CA GLU A 143 -22.42 -2.91 -17.41
C GLU A 143 -21.41 -4.07 -17.33
N PHE A 144 -20.15 -3.82 -17.72
CA PHE A 144 -19.08 -4.82 -17.60
C PHE A 144 -18.81 -5.16 -16.13
N ILE A 145 -18.77 -4.13 -15.28
CA ILE A 145 -18.56 -4.28 -13.84
C ILE A 145 -19.74 -5.02 -13.20
N ASP A 146 -20.97 -4.59 -13.48
CA ASP A 146 -22.19 -5.19 -12.92
C ASP A 146 -22.32 -6.68 -13.29
N LYS A 147 -22.06 -7.02 -14.57
CA LYS A 147 -22.03 -8.42 -15.04
C LYS A 147 -21.02 -9.25 -14.27
N PHE A 148 -19.88 -8.65 -13.94
CA PHE A 148 -18.79 -9.32 -13.29
C PHE A 148 -19.02 -9.50 -11.78
N GLU A 149 -19.50 -8.45 -11.09
CA GLU A 149 -19.92 -8.51 -9.68
C GLU A 149 -20.98 -9.60 -9.46
N THR A 150 -21.92 -9.73 -10.40
CA THR A 150 -22.92 -10.80 -10.41
C THR A 150 -22.27 -12.19 -10.47
N GLN A 151 -21.23 -12.38 -11.29
CA GLN A 151 -20.56 -13.68 -11.44
C GLN A 151 -19.80 -14.12 -10.18
N ILE A 152 -19.25 -13.18 -9.42
CA ILE A 152 -18.49 -13.48 -8.20
C ILE A 152 -19.32 -13.32 -6.91
N GLN A 153 -20.59 -12.92 -7.06
CA GLN A 153 -21.50 -12.61 -5.95
C GLN A 153 -20.86 -11.66 -4.93
N ALA A 154 -20.18 -10.63 -5.42
CA ALA A 154 -19.50 -9.64 -4.59
C ALA A 154 -19.33 -8.32 -5.34
N GLU A 155 -19.48 -7.21 -4.62
CA GLU A 155 -19.21 -5.87 -5.13
C GLU A 155 -17.71 -5.62 -5.25
N ILE A 156 -17.31 -4.94 -6.32
CA ILE A 156 -15.93 -4.55 -6.60
C ILE A 156 -15.81 -3.04 -6.35
N PRO A 157 -15.00 -2.62 -5.37
CA PRO A 157 -14.75 -1.21 -5.15
C PRO A 157 -14.19 -0.55 -6.41
N GLY A 158 -14.65 0.66 -6.75
CA GLY A 158 -14.10 1.43 -7.90
C GLY A 158 -12.60 1.77 -7.80
N THR A 159 -11.99 1.52 -6.64
CA THR A 159 -10.54 1.60 -6.40
C THR A 159 -9.77 0.33 -6.77
N ALA A 160 -10.44 -0.75 -7.16
CA ALA A 160 -9.82 -1.99 -7.60
C ALA A 160 -8.97 -1.77 -8.86
N ASN A 161 -7.95 -2.60 -9.04
CA ASN A 161 -7.08 -2.58 -10.21
C ASN A 161 -7.58 -3.54 -11.31
N LEU A 162 -7.28 -3.24 -12.57
CA LEU A 162 -7.68 -4.05 -13.72
C LEU A 162 -7.17 -5.49 -13.66
N TYR A 163 -6.00 -5.73 -13.06
CA TYR A 163 -5.44 -7.08 -12.92
C TYR A 163 -6.39 -8.07 -12.23
N VAL A 164 -7.36 -7.57 -11.45
CA VAL A 164 -8.39 -8.38 -10.78
C VAL A 164 -9.27 -9.10 -11.81
N PHE A 165 -9.70 -8.38 -12.83
CA PHE A 165 -10.55 -8.91 -13.90
C PHE A 165 -9.77 -9.90 -14.77
N PHE A 166 -8.49 -9.61 -15.01
CA PHE A 166 -7.58 -10.55 -15.68
C PHE A 166 -7.46 -11.86 -14.90
N LEU A 167 -7.15 -11.81 -13.61
CA LEU A 167 -6.97 -13.00 -12.78
C LEU A 167 -8.21 -13.90 -12.78
N LEU A 168 -9.40 -13.32 -12.67
CA LEU A 168 -10.64 -14.08 -12.63
C LEU A 168 -11.00 -14.69 -13.99
N ARG A 169 -10.70 -13.98 -15.09
CA ARG A 169 -10.84 -14.55 -16.43
C ARG A 169 -9.81 -15.65 -16.68
N ILE A 170 -8.58 -15.51 -16.18
CA ILE A 170 -7.53 -16.54 -16.22
C ILE A 170 -8.02 -17.81 -15.51
N LEU A 171 -8.58 -17.70 -14.31
CA LEU A 171 -9.15 -18.84 -13.57
C LEU A 171 -10.23 -19.59 -14.37
N LYS A 172 -11.04 -18.87 -15.15
CA LYS A 172 -12.08 -19.46 -16.01
C LYS A 172 -11.56 -20.02 -17.34
N SER A 173 -10.37 -19.60 -17.76
CA SER A 173 -9.76 -19.98 -19.04
C SER A 173 -8.78 -21.15 -18.88
N LEU A 174 -8.57 -21.65 -17.67
CA LEU A 174 -7.62 -22.72 -17.38
C LEU A 174 -8.25 -24.08 -17.71
N GLU A 175 -7.63 -24.84 -18.61
CA GLU A 175 -8.04 -26.20 -18.96
C GLU A 175 -7.92 -27.13 -17.74
N LYS A 176 -8.64 -28.25 -17.74
CA LYS A 176 -8.43 -29.29 -16.72
C LYS A 176 -6.96 -29.73 -16.71
N ASN A 177 -6.36 -29.78 -15.52
CA ASN A 177 -4.92 -30.04 -15.28
C ASN A 177 -3.97 -28.97 -15.87
N GLY A 178 -4.51 -27.84 -16.34
CA GLY A 178 -3.70 -26.70 -16.79
C GLY A 178 -3.08 -25.95 -15.61
N ARG A 179 -1.97 -25.25 -15.87
CA ARG A 179 -1.28 -24.42 -14.88
C ARG A 179 -1.15 -22.97 -15.33
N ALA A 180 -1.23 -22.04 -14.37
CA ALA A 180 -0.99 -20.63 -14.62
C ALA A 180 0.03 -20.02 -13.64
N SER A 181 0.86 -19.13 -14.16
CA SER A 181 1.75 -18.27 -13.37
C SER A 181 1.34 -16.81 -13.63
N VAL A 182 0.93 -16.09 -12.58
CA VAL A 182 0.43 -14.71 -12.71
C VAL A 182 1.19 -13.77 -11.77
N LEU A 183 1.88 -12.77 -12.33
CA LEU A 183 2.63 -11.76 -11.58
C LEU A 183 1.71 -10.59 -11.22
N LEU A 184 1.49 -10.33 -9.94
CA LEU A 184 0.56 -9.31 -9.44
C LEU A 184 1.18 -8.46 -8.33
N PRO A 185 0.70 -7.23 -8.09
CA PRO A 185 0.97 -6.52 -6.84
C PRO A 185 0.38 -7.31 -5.67
N PHE A 186 1.12 -7.50 -4.57
CA PHE A 186 0.59 -8.27 -3.42
C PHE A 186 -0.36 -7.47 -2.52
N GLU A 187 -0.68 -6.22 -2.87
CA GLU A 187 -1.50 -5.30 -2.08
C GLU A 187 -2.91 -5.85 -1.78
N PHE A 188 -3.48 -6.63 -2.71
CA PHE A 188 -4.79 -7.26 -2.54
C PHE A 188 -4.79 -8.33 -1.44
N LEU A 189 -3.62 -8.81 -1.00
CA LEU A 189 -3.53 -9.73 0.15
C LEU A 189 -3.91 -9.03 1.46
N ASN A 190 -3.86 -7.69 1.53
CA ASN A 190 -4.04 -6.88 2.74
C ASN A 190 -5.15 -5.84 2.69
N ALA A 191 -5.59 -5.47 1.50
CA ALA A 191 -6.58 -4.42 1.31
C ALA A 191 -8.00 -4.97 1.40
N GLY A 192 -8.96 -4.13 1.83
CA GLY A 192 -10.37 -4.52 1.88
C GLY A 192 -10.94 -4.95 0.52
N TYR A 193 -10.54 -4.28 -0.57
CA TYR A 193 -10.90 -4.69 -1.94
C TYR A 193 -10.35 -6.08 -2.32
N GLY A 194 -9.39 -6.58 -1.55
CA GLY A 194 -8.76 -7.88 -1.68
C GLY A 194 -9.62 -9.08 -1.29
N VAL A 195 -10.60 -8.88 -0.43
CA VAL A 195 -11.49 -9.94 0.09
C VAL A 195 -12.18 -10.72 -1.04
N PRO A 196 -12.89 -10.08 -2.00
CA PRO A 196 -13.53 -10.81 -3.10
C PRO A 196 -12.53 -11.57 -3.99
N ILE A 197 -11.30 -11.05 -4.14
CA ILE A 197 -10.25 -11.67 -4.94
C ILE A 197 -9.73 -12.94 -4.26
N LYS A 198 -9.44 -12.85 -2.96
CA LYS A 198 -9.02 -13.99 -2.14
C LYS A 198 -10.11 -15.06 -2.09
N LYS A 199 -11.36 -14.65 -1.96
CA LYS A 199 -12.52 -15.55 -2.03
C LYS A 199 -12.54 -16.33 -3.34
N ALA A 200 -12.47 -15.64 -4.48
CA ALA A 200 -12.47 -16.30 -5.78
C ALA A 200 -11.24 -17.22 -6.00
N LEU A 201 -10.06 -16.84 -5.52
CA LEU A 201 -8.87 -17.70 -5.56
C LEU A 201 -9.06 -18.99 -4.77
N ILE A 202 -9.58 -18.91 -3.54
CA ILE A 202 -9.82 -20.07 -2.68
C ILE A 202 -10.96 -20.94 -3.24
N GLU A 203 -12.09 -20.35 -3.63
CA GLU A 203 -13.25 -21.06 -4.17
C GLU A 203 -12.97 -21.72 -5.51
N SER A 204 -12.04 -21.18 -6.31
CA SER A 204 -11.60 -21.84 -7.56
C SER A 204 -10.90 -23.18 -7.31
N GLY A 205 -10.43 -23.44 -6.08
CA GLY A 205 -9.60 -24.59 -5.74
C GLY A 205 -8.28 -24.65 -6.51
N SER A 206 -7.90 -23.60 -7.25
CA SER A 206 -6.77 -23.62 -8.17
C SER A 206 -5.49 -23.06 -7.56
N LEU A 207 -5.57 -22.26 -6.50
CA LEU A 207 -4.39 -21.69 -5.86
C LEU A 207 -3.51 -22.79 -5.24
N ARG A 208 -2.24 -22.88 -5.66
CA ARG A 208 -1.27 -23.84 -5.13
C ARG A 208 -0.16 -23.17 -4.36
N ARG A 209 0.44 -22.12 -4.95
CA ARG A 209 1.57 -21.43 -4.33
C ARG A 209 1.52 -19.91 -4.50
N ILE A 210 2.05 -19.18 -3.51
CA ILE A 210 2.29 -17.73 -3.56
C ILE A 210 3.76 -17.46 -3.28
N LEU A 211 4.47 -16.89 -4.24
CA LEU A 211 5.83 -16.38 -4.02
C LEU A 211 5.80 -14.87 -3.82
N LEU A 212 6.11 -14.41 -2.61
CA LEU A 212 6.23 -12.99 -2.28
C LEU A 212 7.61 -12.47 -2.70
N LEU A 213 7.64 -11.48 -3.59
CA LEU A 213 8.89 -10.86 -4.04
C LEU A 213 9.31 -9.76 -3.07
N ASN A 214 10.61 -9.70 -2.76
CA ASN A 214 11.14 -8.74 -1.81
C ASN A 214 11.00 -7.30 -2.32
N SER A 215 10.74 -6.38 -1.40
CA SER A 215 10.45 -4.98 -1.68
C SER A 215 11.67 -4.12 -2.00
N SER A 216 12.90 -4.66 -1.85
CA SER A 216 14.13 -4.05 -2.36
C SER A 216 14.22 -4.04 -3.88
N TRP A 217 13.30 -4.74 -4.56
CA TRP A 217 13.37 -4.99 -5.99
C TRP A 217 12.55 -3.93 -6.73
N SER A 218 13.19 -2.86 -7.24
CA SER A 218 12.53 -1.90 -8.13
C SER A 218 12.46 -2.47 -9.55
N PHE A 219 11.67 -3.53 -9.74
CA PHE A 219 11.50 -4.14 -11.07
C PHE A 219 10.83 -3.23 -12.09
N PHE A 220 10.12 -2.22 -11.60
CA PHE A 220 9.29 -1.33 -12.37
C PHE A 220 9.81 0.09 -12.19
N HIS A 221 10.61 0.57 -13.14
CA HIS A 221 11.05 1.96 -13.15
C HIS A 221 9.83 2.90 -13.07
N GLY A 222 9.64 3.53 -11.91
CA GLY A 222 8.55 4.48 -11.65
C GLY A 222 7.32 3.95 -10.89
N ALA A 223 7.26 2.67 -10.54
CA ALA A 223 6.22 2.13 -9.64
C ALA A 223 6.87 1.33 -8.50
N VAL A 224 6.79 1.89 -7.29
CA VAL A 224 7.26 1.26 -6.06
C VAL A 224 6.16 0.33 -5.56
N THR A 225 5.91 -0.78 -6.28
CA THR A 225 4.86 -1.75 -5.95
C THR A 225 5.44 -3.12 -5.64
N SER A 226 5.43 -3.43 -4.36
CA SER A 226 5.41 -4.76 -3.77
C SER A 226 4.66 -5.80 -4.62
N SER A 227 5.32 -6.87 -5.10
CA SER A 227 4.76 -7.85 -6.06
C SER A 227 4.85 -9.31 -5.59
N CYS A 228 3.99 -10.19 -6.11
CA CYS A 228 4.01 -11.63 -5.89
C CYS A 228 3.70 -12.39 -7.17
N ILE A 229 4.10 -13.66 -7.23
CA ILE A 229 3.70 -14.59 -8.28
C ILE A 229 2.69 -15.57 -7.68
N LEU A 230 1.51 -15.66 -8.30
CA LEU A 230 0.52 -16.69 -8.03
C LEU A 230 0.78 -17.88 -8.95
N PHE A 231 0.82 -19.06 -8.36
CA PHE A 231 0.94 -20.33 -9.05
C PHE A 231 -0.35 -21.11 -8.88
N LEU A 232 -1.03 -21.34 -10.00
CA LEU A 232 -2.37 -21.90 -10.08
C LEU A 232 -2.35 -23.22 -10.85
N GLU A 233 -3.21 -24.16 -10.48
CA GLU A 233 -3.42 -25.43 -11.18
C GLU A 233 -4.89 -25.85 -11.09
N ASN A 234 -5.52 -26.13 -12.24
CA ASN A 234 -6.91 -26.57 -12.32
C ASN A 234 -7.04 -28.10 -12.20
N SER A 235 -6.63 -28.63 -11.06
CA SER A 235 -6.75 -30.04 -10.69
C SER A 235 -7.31 -30.17 -9.27
N PRO A 236 -7.81 -31.34 -8.85
CA PRO A 236 -8.12 -31.57 -7.45
C PRO A 236 -6.84 -31.48 -6.59
N SER A 237 -6.84 -30.59 -5.60
CA SER A 237 -5.77 -30.57 -4.60
C SER A 237 -5.98 -31.68 -3.58
N LYS A 238 -4.90 -32.41 -3.24
CA LYS A 238 -4.90 -33.36 -2.11
C LYS A 238 -4.68 -32.68 -0.76
N GLU A 239 -4.28 -31.41 -0.78
CA GLU A 239 -3.95 -30.62 0.40
C GLU A 239 -4.97 -29.51 0.61
N GLU A 240 -5.33 -29.26 1.87
CA GLU A 240 -6.12 -28.10 2.24
C GLU A 240 -5.24 -26.84 2.31
N GLY A 241 -5.61 -25.79 1.57
CA GLY A 241 -4.89 -24.51 1.56
C GLY A 241 -3.91 -24.37 0.40
N PHE A 242 -2.83 -23.60 0.63
CA PHE A 242 -1.79 -23.32 -0.36
C PHE A 242 -0.41 -23.20 0.32
N HIS A 243 0.65 -23.20 -0.48
CA HIS A 243 2.01 -22.97 0.01
C HIS A 243 2.48 -21.54 -0.28
N TRP A 244 3.36 -21.00 0.55
CA TRP A 244 3.95 -19.71 0.29
C TRP A 244 5.45 -19.69 0.57
N ALA A 245 6.15 -18.77 -0.09
CA ALA A 245 7.56 -18.50 0.14
C ALA A 245 7.83 -17.01 -0.04
N ARG A 246 8.96 -16.52 0.46
CA ARG A 246 9.43 -15.15 0.24
C ARG A 246 10.86 -15.17 -0.30
N THR A 247 11.13 -14.36 -1.31
CA THR A 247 12.48 -14.23 -1.85
C THR A 247 13.38 -13.46 -0.90
N SER A 248 14.65 -13.87 -0.76
CA SER A 248 15.64 -13.10 -0.01
C SER A 248 16.01 -11.79 -0.73
N PRO A 249 16.53 -10.77 -0.02
CA PRO A 249 16.94 -9.51 -0.66
C PRO A 249 18.01 -9.68 -1.76
N SER A 250 18.92 -10.65 -1.62
CA SER A 250 20.01 -10.98 -2.56
C SER A 250 19.60 -11.92 -3.69
N PHE A 251 18.33 -12.32 -3.75
CA PHE A 251 17.85 -13.39 -4.63
C PHE A 251 17.96 -13.10 -6.15
N LEU A 252 18.19 -11.87 -6.60
CA LEU A 252 18.43 -11.54 -8.02
C LEU A 252 19.90 -11.64 -8.45
N GLU A 253 20.84 -11.72 -7.52
CA GLU A 253 22.28 -11.73 -7.83
C GLU A 253 22.77 -13.10 -8.29
N GLY A 254 21.93 -14.15 -8.17
CA GLY A 254 22.22 -15.50 -8.65
C GLY A 254 21.67 -15.75 -10.06
N GLU A 255 22.50 -16.26 -10.97
CA GLU A 255 22.09 -16.54 -12.36
C GLU A 255 21.20 -17.78 -12.55
N ASN A 256 21.08 -18.65 -11.54
CA ASN A 256 20.36 -19.92 -11.61
C ASN A 256 19.46 -20.14 -10.39
N VAL A 257 18.38 -19.38 -10.36
CA VAL A 257 17.32 -19.52 -9.36
C VAL A 257 16.25 -20.46 -9.90
N ARG A 258 15.85 -21.47 -9.11
CA ARG A 258 14.73 -22.35 -9.43
C ARG A 258 13.61 -22.29 -8.41
N LEU A 259 12.41 -22.63 -8.84
CA LEU A 259 11.23 -22.68 -7.96
C LEU A 259 11.33 -23.76 -6.87
N GLU A 260 12.08 -24.83 -7.14
CA GLU A 260 12.34 -25.95 -6.22
C GLU A 260 13.24 -25.56 -5.04
N ASP A 261 14.09 -24.54 -5.20
CA ASP A 261 15.01 -24.06 -4.16
C ASP A 261 14.30 -23.26 -3.06
N MET A 262 13.02 -22.94 -3.26
CA MET A 262 12.24 -22.14 -2.32
C MET A 262 11.85 -22.95 -1.09
N LYS A 263 11.97 -22.33 0.08
CA LYS A 263 11.37 -22.87 1.31
C LYS A 263 9.87 -22.60 1.33
N TRP A 264 9.09 -23.56 0.87
CA TRP A 264 7.63 -23.51 0.87
C TRP A 264 7.06 -23.80 2.26
N ILE A 265 6.16 -22.94 2.73
CA ILE A 265 5.48 -23.04 4.01
C ILE A 265 3.98 -23.22 3.75
N PRO A 266 3.31 -24.24 4.32
CA PRO A 266 1.87 -24.42 4.16
C PRO A 266 1.09 -23.30 4.87
N ALA A 267 -0.02 -22.88 4.27
CA ALA A 267 -0.92 -21.86 4.81
C ALA A 267 -2.39 -22.19 4.48
N LYS A 268 -3.26 -21.97 5.48
CA LYS A 268 -4.71 -22.02 5.35
C LYS A 268 -5.27 -20.78 6.01
N LEU A 269 -5.66 -19.80 5.19
CA LEU A 269 -6.02 -18.45 5.65
C LEU A 269 -7.47 -18.12 5.31
N ASP A 270 -8.12 -17.35 6.17
CA ASP A 270 -9.48 -16.87 5.92
C ASP A 270 -9.48 -15.67 4.95
N VAL A 271 -10.52 -15.58 4.12
CA VAL A 271 -10.64 -14.54 3.08
C VAL A 271 -10.72 -13.12 3.67
N GLY A 272 -11.18 -12.97 4.91
CA GLY A 272 -11.26 -11.70 5.63
C GLY A 272 -9.95 -11.24 6.26
N GLU A 273 -8.97 -12.13 6.42
CA GLU A 273 -7.70 -11.83 7.09
C GLU A 273 -6.71 -11.06 6.21
N LYS A 274 -5.78 -10.32 6.81
CA LYS A 274 -4.66 -9.70 6.10
C LYS A 274 -3.57 -10.75 5.88
N TRP A 275 -3.52 -11.38 4.71
CA TRP A 275 -2.68 -12.55 4.46
C TRP A 275 -1.20 -12.25 4.64
N THR A 276 -0.66 -11.10 4.22
CA THR A 276 0.80 -10.87 4.31
C THR A 276 1.35 -10.86 5.74
N PHE A 277 0.50 -10.64 6.74
CA PHE A 277 0.90 -10.76 8.13
C PHE A 277 1.17 -12.22 8.51
N GLN A 278 0.28 -13.12 8.07
CA GLN A 278 0.39 -14.56 8.30
C GLN A 278 1.52 -15.19 7.45
N LEU A 279 1.85 -14.55 6.32
CA LEU A 279 2.94 -14.95 5.42
C LEU A 279 4.27 -14.25 5.79
N LYS A 280 4.71 -14.42 7.06
CA LYS A 280 6.01 -13.98 7.59
C LYS A 280 6.78 -15.17 8.16
N GLU A 281 8.10 -15.18 7.95
CA GLU A 281 8.96 -16.31 8.35
C GLU A 281 9.22 -16.36 9.87
N GLU A 282 8.92 -15.30 10.62
CA GLU A 282 9.13 -15.25 12.07
C GLU A 282 7.91 -15.76 12.85
N LYS A 283 7.86 -17.08 13.03
CA LYS A 283 7.25 -17.72 14.21
C LYS A 283 8.37 -18.12 15.19
N GLU A 284 9.02 -17.15 15.81
CA GLU A 284 9.64 -17.40 17.11
C GLU A 284 8.70 -16.84 18.19
N PHE A 285 8.22 -17.75 19.04
CA PHE A 285 7.26 -17.57 20.14
C PHE A 285 5.77 -17.47 19.78
N SER A 286 5.18 -18.64 19.57
CA SER A 286 3.78 -18.90 19.94
C SER A 286 3.68 -20.28 20.61
N GLU A 287 3.81 -20.31 21.93
CA GLU A 287 3.19 -21.39 22.71
C GLU A 287 1.66 -21.21 22.63
N GLU A 288 1.03 -22.30 22.23
CA GLU A 288 -0.38 -22.70 22.38
C GLU A 288 -1.45 -21.62 22.52
N ILE A 289 -2.17 -21.35 21.43
CA ILE A 289 -3.58 -20.93 21.50
C ILE A 289 -4.38 -21.98 20.73
N LYS A 290 -5.15 -22.76 21.48
CA LYS A 290 -6.03 -23.81 20.99
C LYS A 290 -7.14 -23.21 20.12
N ASN A 291 -7.34 -23.82 18.96
CA ASN A 291 -8.47 -23.58 18.06
C ASN A 291 -9.79 -23.88 18.79
N ASP A 292 -10.80 -23.04 18.58
CA ASP A 292 -12.16 -23.53 18.39
C ASP A 292 -13.06 -22.53 17.65
N ASP A 293 -13.98 -23.12 16.90
CA ASP A 293 -14.67 -22.64 15.71
C ASP A 293 -15.94 -21.78 15.94
N LYS A 294 -16.24 -20.97 14.90
CA LYS A 294 -17.53 -20.81 14.14
C LYS A 294 -18.22 -19.43 14.06
N LYS A 295 -18.24 -18.96 12.80
CA LYS A 295 -19.21 -18.20 12.00
C LYS A 295 -19.99 -17.03 12.63
N SER A 296 -19.73 -15.82 12.11
CA SER A 296 -20.74 -14.77 11.97
C SER A 296 -20.48 -13.94 10.71
N THR A 297 -21.54 -13.74 9.93
CA THR A 297 -21.59 -13.04 8.64
C THR A 297 -21.79 -11.53 8.87
N ASN A 298 -20.73 -10.73 8.75
CA ASN A 298 -20.75 -9.34 8.25
C ASN A 298 -19.32 -8.77 8.21
N SER A 299 -18.69 -8.85 7.04
CA SER A 299 -17.27 -8.49 6.83
C SER A 299 -17.14 -7.06 6.30
N ASN A 300 -16.80 -6.12 7.19
CA ASN A 300 -16.08 -4.88 6.86
C ASN A 300 -15.18 -4.38 8.01
N TYR A 301 -15.09 -5.15 9.10
CA TYR A 301 -14.17 -4.92 10.21
C TYR A 301 -13.57 -6.27 10.59
N VAL A 302 -12.24 -6.34 10.65
CA VAL A 302 -11.52 -7.46 11.27
C VAL A 302 -12.14 -7.65 12.65
N THR A 303 -12.88 -8.73 12.84
CA THR A 303 -13.35 -9.14 14.16
C THR A 303 -12.51 -10.35 14.53
N MET A 304 -11.47 -10.11 15.33
CA MET A 304 -10.63 -11.17 15.89
C MET A 304 -10.54 -11.01 17.42
N SER A 305 -10.66 -12.16 18.08
CA SER A 305 -10.70 -12.47 19.52
C SER A 305 -11.71 -11.66 20.36
N LYS A 306 -12.85 -12.28 20.69
CA LYS A 306 -13.68 -11.95 21.87
C LYS A 306 -13.03 -12.43 23.18
N ASN A 307 -11.70 -12.33 23.31
CA ASN A 307 -11.09 -12.37 24.63
C ASN A 307 -11.21 -10.96 25.20
N PHE A 308 -12.38 -10.64 25.74
CA PHE A 308 -12.56 -9.42 26.53
C PHE A 308 -11.59 -9.50 27.71
N ARG A 309 -10.40 -8.89 27.59
CA ARG A 309 -9.65 -8.50 28.77
C ARG A 309 -10.58 -7.64 29.60
N HIS A 310 -10.87 -8.07 30.83
CA HIS A 310 -11.71 -7.31 31.72
C HIS A 310 -11.12 -5.91 31.88
N GLY A 311 -11.94 -4.87 31.76
CA GLY A 311 -11.45 -3.48 31.82
C GLY A 311 -10.88 -2.91 30.52
N TRP A 312 -11.02 -3.57 29.37
CA TRP A 312 -10.63 -3.02 28.06
C TRP A 312 -11.84 -2.69 27.20
N VAL A 313 -11.73 -1.63 26.41
CA VAL A 313 -12.79 -1.14 25.52
C VAL A 313 -12.22 -0.76 24.14
N PRO A 314 -13.04 -0.76 23.07
CA PRO A 314 -12.60 -0.23 21.78
C PRO A 314 -12.17 1.24 21.91
N ILE A 315 -11.09 1.64 21.24
CA ILE A 315 -10.63 3.05 21.23
C ILE A 315 -11.73 4.02 20.76
N LYS A 316 -12.69 3.52 19.98
CA LYS A 316 -13.90 4.24 19.52
C LYS A 316 -14.80 4.73 20.64
N GLU A 317 -14.70 4.16 21.84
CA GLU A 317 -15.39 4.68 23.02
C GLU A 317 -14.93 6.09 23.36
N PHE A 318 -13.63 6.38 23.21
CA PHE A 318 -13.03 7.68 23.53
C PHE A 318 -13.03 8.65 22.34
N GLY A 319 -12.96 8.16 21.11
CA GLY A 319 -12.86 9.00 19.93
C GLY A 319 -12.44 8.23 18.68
N SER A 320 -12.02 8.93 17.63
CA SER A 320 -11.57 8.25 16.41
C SER A 320 -10.43 8.97 15.72
N PHE A 321 -9.48 8.18 15.22
CA PHE A 321 -8.50 8.65 14.26
C PHE A 321 -9.17 8.95 12.92
N ARG A 322 -8.81 10.08 12.33
CA ARG A 322 -9.19 10.49 10.98
C ARG A 322 -7.96 10.98 10.25
N ARG A 323 -7.96 10.84 8.92
CA ARG A 323 -6.88 11.39 8.08
C ARG A 323 -6.81 12.92 8.25
N GLY A 324 -5.60 13.47 8.24
CA GLY A 324 -5.38 14.91 8.15
C GLY A 324 -5.86 15.56 6.85
N ILE A 325 -5.75 16.89 6.79
CA ILE A 325 -6.22 17.72 5.67
C ILE A 325 -5.42 17.36 4.40
N ALA A 326 -6.12 17.13 3.28
CA ALA A 326 -5.46 17.10 1.97
C ALA A 326 -5.71 18.38 1.21
N THR A 327 -4.62 19.07 0.87
CA THR A 327 -4.65 20.32 0.14
C THR A 327 -4.89 20.12 -1.36
N GLY A 328 -4.45 19.00 -1.93
CA GLY A 328 -4.44 18.75 -3.39
C GLY A 328 -3.29 19.44 -4.13
N ASP A 329 -2.65 20.41 -3.50
CA ASP A 329 -1.44 21.06 -3.97
C ASP A 329 -0.66 21.68 -2.79
N ASN A 330 0.19 20.88 -2.15
CA ASN A 330 1.04 21.36 -1.06
C ASN A 330 1.99 22.49 -1.50
N GLY A 331 2.33 22.57 -2.79
CA GLY A 331 3.23 23.63 -3.30
C GLY A 331 2.59 25.01 -3.24
N TYR A 332 1.28 25.07 -3.50
CA TYR A 332 0.48 26.29 -3.48
C TYR A 332 -0.10 26.61 -2.10
N PHE A 333 -0.67 25.62 -1.40
CA PHE A 333 -1.39 25.87 -0.16
C PHE A 333 -0.51 26.01 1.10
N LEU A 334 0.79 25.67 1.00
CA LEU A 334 1.72 25.80 2.13
C LEU A 334 2.70 26.96 1.90
N LEU A 335 2.71 27.87 2.87
CA LEU A 335 3.46 29.10 2.87
C LEU A 335 4.44 29.13 4.05
N SER A 336 5.61 29.70 3.83
CA SER A 336 6.53 30.11 4.91
C SER A 336 6.11 31.46 5.48
N GLU A 337 6.68 31.83 6.63
CA GLU A 337 6.50 33.18 7.20
C GLU A 337 6.88 34.28 6.20
N LYS A 338 7.98 34.05 5.46
CA LYS A 338 8.46 34.97 4.44
C LYS A 338 7.49 35.08 3.27
N ASP A 339 6.89 33.97 2.84
CA ASP A 339 5.90 33.99 1.76
C ASP A 339 4.67 34.80 2.18
N ALA A 340 4.13 34.55 3.37
CA ALA A 340 2.97 35.27 3.91
C ALA A 340 3.23 36.78 3.99
N THR A 341 4.40 37.17 4.50
CA THR A 341 4.80 38.59 4.64
C THR A 341 4.99 39.26 3.27
N ASN A 342 5.77 38.64 2.38
CA ASN A 342 6.10 39.20 1.06
C ASN A 342 4.88 39.34 0.15
N LEU A 343 3.93 38.41 0.26
CA LEU A 343 2.69 38.44 -0.50
C LEU A 343 1.61 39.29 0.20
N SER A 344 1.90 39.80 1.40
CA SER A 344 0.96 40.56 2.24
C SER A 344 -0.36 39.80 2.42
N ILE A 345 -0.28 38.49 2.69
CA ILE A 345 -1.46 37.66 2.95
C ILE A 345 -1.86 37.84 4.42
N PRO A 346 -3.11 38.26 4.72
CA PRO A 346 -3.57 38.36 6.10
C PRO A 346 -3.55 37.01 6.82
N TYR A 347 -3.07 36.99 8.07
CA TYR A 347 -3.02 35.78 8.88
C TYR A 347 -4.41 35.21 9.21
N SER A 348 -5.49 35.97 9.03
CA SER A 348 -6.87 35.47 9.13
C SER A 348 -7.18 34.37 8.10
N TYR A 349 -6.44 34.32 6.98
CA TYR A 349 -6.54 33.27 5.97
C TYR A 349 -5.49 32.18 6.12
N LEU A 350 -4.68 32.23 7.18
CA LEU A 350 -3.59 31.30 7.43
C LEU A 350 -3.85 30.53 8.71
N ARG A 351 -3.61 29.22 8.63
CA ARG A 351 -3.73 28.31 9.77
C ARG A 351 -2.36 27.72 10.07
N SER A 352 -1.95 27.75 11.32
CA SER A 352 -0.74 27.03 11.74
C SER A 352 -0.90 25.55 11.40
N SER A 353 0.13 24.94 10.83
CA SER A 353 0.06 23.54 10.39
C SER A 353 1.36 22.76 10.60
N ILE A 354 1.24 21.44 10.66
CA ILE A 354 2.32 20.45 10.63
C ILE A 354 2.19 19.65 9.32
N PRO A 355 2.74 20.17 8.20
CA PRO A 355 2.51 19.56 6.89
C PRO A 355 3.42 18.38 6.56
N LYS A 356 4.50 18.18 7.33
CA LYS A 356 5.47 17.10 7.11
C LYS A 356 5.71 16.34 8.41
N ALA A 357 5.75 15.01 8.32
CA ALA A 357 6.07 14.16 9.47
C ALA A 357 7.46 14.44 10.06
N GLN A 358 8.39 14.96 9.25
CA GLN A 358 9.73 15.34 9.69
C GLN A 358 9.76 16.58 10.61
N TYR A 359 8.67 17.35 10.64
CA TYR A 359 8.58 18.53 11.50
C TYR A 359 8.22 18.18 12.94
N ALA A 360 7.68 16.99 13.19
CA ALA A 360 7.35 16.47 14.51
C ALA A 360 7.96 15.06 14.67
N LEU A 361 9.29 14.99 14.86
CA LEU A 361 9.98 13.71 15.10
C LEU A 361 9.90 13.27 16.56
N SER A 362 9.83 14.22 17.49
CA SER A 362 9.61 13.99 18.92
C SER A 362 8.16 13.54 19.20
N PRO A 363 7.94 12.64 20.16
CA PRO A 363 6.61 12.32 20.71
C PRO A 363 5.84 13.52 21.26
N PHE A 364 6.49 14.65 21.57
CA PHE A 364 5.82 15.88 22.01
C PHE A 364 6.17 17.01 21.05
N PHE A 365 5.14 17.75 20.62
CA PHE A 365 5.27 18.89 19.71
C PHE A 365 4.58 20.12 20.31
N THR A 366 5.34 21.16 20.64
CA THR A 366 4.84 22.36 21.34
C THR A 366 4.67 23.56 20.39
N GLY A 367 4.09 24.65 20.91
CA GLY A 367 4.09 25.95 20.21
C GLY A 367 5.50 26.46 19.92
N GLU A 368 6.43 26.31 20.87
CA GLU A 368 7.85 26.66 20.69
C GLU A 368 8.48 25.87 19.53
N ASP A 369 8.20 24.56 19.45
CA ASP A 369 8.70 23.73 18.35
C ASP A 369 8.19 24.24 17.00
N TRP A 370 6.93 24.66 16.95
CA TRP A 370 6.31 25.25 15.77
C TRP A 370 6.92 26.61 15.41
N ASP A 371 7.20 27.46 16.40
CA ASP A 371 7.85 28.77 16.20
C ASP A 371 9.29 28.64 15.71
N ILE A 372 10.03 27.63 16.16
CA ILE A 372 11.37 27.31 15.63
C ILE A 372 11.28 26.97 14.14
N LEU A 373 10.30 26.16 13.73
CA LEU A 373 10.08 25.83 12.32
C LEU A 373 9.70 27.07 11.50
N ARG A 374 8.74 27.87 12.00
CA ARG A 374 8.29 29.10 11.37
C ARG A 374 9.46 30.06 11.11
N SER A 375 10.22 30.36 12.17
CA SER A 375 11.37 31.27 12.13
C SER A 375 12.52 30.70 11.28
N GLY A 376 12.65 29.37 11.23
CA GLY A 376 13.60 28.66 10.36
C GLY A 376 13.21 28.62 8.88
N GLY A 377 12.13 29.30 8.47
CA GLY A 377 11.69 29.38 7.08
C GLY A 377 10.94 28.14 6.57
N ALA A 378 10.50 27.25 7.46
CA ALA A 378 9.68 26.12 7.06
C ALA A 378 8.29 26.61 6.57
N LYS A 379 7.73 25.90 5.60
CA LYS A 379 6.37 26.13 5.13
C LYS A 379 5.37 25.56 6.13
N VAL A 380 4.95 26.35 7.10
CA VAL A 380 4.10 25.92 8.23
C VAL A 380 2.73 26.59 8.23
N TRP A 381 2.51 27.59 7.39
CA TRP A 381 1.20 28.20 7.20
C TRP A 381 0.40 27.46 6.13
N LEU A 382 -0.82 27.05 6.47
CA LEU A 382 -1.78 26.49 5.55
C LEU A 382 -2.76 27.60 5.13
N LEU A 383 -2.84 27.89 3.84
CA LEU A 383 -3.83 28.79 3.29
C LEU A 383 -5.23 28.17 3.36
N ASP A 384 -6.16 28.86 4.02
CA ASP A 384 -7.58 28.54 4.14
C ASP A 384 -8.42 29.82 3.99
N ALA A 385 -8.57 30.26 2.74
CA ALA A 385 -9.38 31.41 2.41
C ALA A 385 -10.84 30.95 2.18
N LYS A 386 -11.77 31.26 3.06
CA LYS A 386 -13.19 30.89 2.88
C LYS A 386 -14.00 32.05 2.31
N ASP A 387 -13.84 33.22 2.91
CA ASP A 387 -14.57 34.43 2.54
C ASP A 387 -13.56 35.57 2.32
N VAL A 388 -13.21 35.81 1.06
CA VAL A 388 -12.32 36.92 0.67
C VAL A 388 -13.20 38.04 0.13
N PRO A 389 -13.44 39.12 0.89
CA PRO A 389 -14.28 40.22 0.45
C PRO A 389 -13.66 40.99 -0.73
N ASP A 390 -14.52 41.73 -1.43
CA ASP A 390 -14.15 42.57 -2.56
C ASP A 390 -13.79 43.99 -2.10
N ASP A 391 -12.67 44.12 -1.38
CA ASP A 391 -12.15 45.40 -0.92
C ASP A 391 -10.63 45.54 -1.19
N ASN A 392 -10.14 46.79 -1.11
CA ASN A 392 -8.74 47.13 -1.35
C ASN A 392 -7.78 46.65 -0.25
N GLU A 393 -8.27 46.32 0.94
CA GLU A 393 -7.45 45.82 2.06
C GLU A 393 -7.01 44.38 1.82
N GLN A 394 -7.70 43.64 0.93
CA GLN A 394 -7.39 42.24 0.57
C GLN A 394 -6.52 42.05 -0.69
N MET A 395 -5.83 43.08 -1.17
CA MET A 395 -5.05 42.99 -2.43
C MET A 395 -4.01 41.85 -2.45
N GLY A 396 -3.33 41.57 -1.33
CA GLY A 396 -2.29 40.54 -1.26
C GLY A 396 -2.83 39.13 -1.50
N ILE A 397 -3.88 38.75 -0.77
CA ILE A 397 -4.54 37.46 -0.94
C ILE A 397 -5.17 37.33 -2.34
N ARG A 398 -5.80 38.39 -2.86
CA ARG A 398 -6.41 38.36 -4.20
C ARG A 398 -5.40 38.10 -5.30
N LYS A 399 -4.26 38.81 -5.29
CA LYS A 399 -3.16 38.57 -6.23
C LYS A 399 -2.64 37.14 -6.14
N TYR A 400 -2.55 36.59 -4.92
CA TYR A 400 -2.14 35.20 -4.73
C TYR A 400 -3.15 34.21 -5.33
N LEU A 401 -4.46 34.45 -5.14
CA LEU A 401 -5.52 33.62 -5.71
C LEU A 401 -5.55 33.69 -7.25
N GLU A 402 -5.34 34.87 -7.84
CA GLU A 402 -5.21 35.05 -9.29
C GLU A 402 -4.03 34.26 -9.87
N GLU A 403 -2.88 34.28 -9.18
CA GLU A 403 -1.73 33.47 -9.54
C GLU A 403 -2.03 31.96 -9.44
N GLY A 404 -2.81 31.54 -8.44
CA GLY A 404 -3.31 30.17 -8.33
C GLY A 404 -4.18 29.75 -9.52
N ILE A 405 -5.04 30.65 -10.02
CA ILE A 405 -5.83 30.42 -11.23
C ILE A 405 -4.92 30.27 -12.45
N LYS A 406 -3.94 31.16 -12.63
CA LYS A 406 -2.96 31.08 -13.74
C LYS A 406 -2.16 29.77 -13.74
N ARG A 407 -1.91 29.19 -12.55
CA ARG A 407 -1.23 27.91 -12.37
C ARG A 407 -2.12 26.68 -12.59
N GLY A 408 -3.42 26.85 -12.85
CA GLY A 408 -4.38 25.76 -12.96
C GLY A 408 -4.61 25.01 -11.64
N VAL A 409 -4.41 25.67 -10.48
CA VAL A 409 -4.72 25.07 -9.18
C VAL A 409 -6.21 24.71 -9.05
N PRO A 410 -7.17 25.55 -9.49
CA PRO A 410 -8.60 25.22 -9.43
C PRO A 410 -8.96 23.95 -10.20
N ASP A 411 -8.25 23.63 -11.28
CA ASP A 411 -8.54 22.47 -12.13
C ASP A 411 -8.05 21.14 -11.53
N ARG A 412 -7.26 21.19 -10.45
CA ARG A 412 -6.77 19.99 -9.76
C ARG A 412 -7.92 19.27 -9.05
N PHE A 413 -7.78 17.96 -8.89
CA PHE A 413 -8.85 17.07 -8.41
C PHE A 413 -9.52 17.51 -7.09
N LEU A 414 -8.75 17.93 -6.07
CA LEU A 414 -9.34 18.37 -4.79
C LEU A 414 -9.83 19.82 -4.84
N PRO A 415 -9.05 20.81 -5.29
CA PRO A 415 -9.52 22.19 -5.41
C PRO A 415 -10.80 22.36 -6.25
N SER A 416 -10.91 21.68 -7.39
CA SER A 416 -12.10 21.73 -8.28
C SER A 416 -13.40 21.31 -7.60
N ARG A 417 -13.32 20.56 -6.50
CA ARG A 417 -14.47 20.06 -5.74
C ARG A 417 -14.80 20.91 -4.51
N ARG A 418 -14.01 21.93 -4.18
CA ARG A 418 -14.25 22.82 -3.05
C ARG A 418 -14.96 24.10 -3.49
N LYS A 419 -15.75 24.67 -2.58
CA LYS A 419 -16.43 25.94 -2.78
C LYS A 419 -16.18 26.85 -1.57
N PRO A 420 -15.37 27.91 -1.71
CA PRO A 420 -14.50 28.21 -2.87
C PRO A 420 -13.31 27.22 -2.99
N TRP A 421 -12.67 27.15 -4.16
CA TRP A 421 -11.61 26.17 -4.46
C TRP A 421 -10.39 26.25 -3.52
N HIS A 422 -10.16 27.42 -2.94
CA HIS A 422 -9.04 27.75 -2.07
C HIS A 422 -9.33 27.54 -0.56
N SER A 423 -10.54 27.13 -0.21
CA SER A 423 -10.88 26.73 1.18
C SER A 423 -10.24 25.37 1.54
N GLN A 424 -10.11 25.10 2.84
CA GLN A 424 -9.67 23.80 3.36
C GLN A 424 -10.78 23.07 4.12
N GLU A 425 -10.55 21.78 4.35
CA GLU A 425 -11.41 20.96 5.21
C GLU A 425 -11.54 21.60 6.61
N ASN A 426 -12.77 21.68 7.12
CA ASN A 426 -13.04 22.19 8.47
C ASN A 426 -12.62 21.14 9.53
N ARG A 427 -11.34 21.16 9.92
CA ARG A 427 -10.76 20.27 10.92
C ARG A 427 -9.96 21.05 11.92
N GLY A 428 -10.25 20.94 13.22
CA GLY A 428 -9.42 21.52 14.27
C GLY A 428 -8.05 20.83 14.42
N PRO A 429 -7.13 21.41 15.19
CA PRO A 429 -5.95 20.70 15.66
C PRO A 429 -6.37 19.50 16.51
N CYS A 430 -5.68 18.38 16.35
CA CYS A 430 -5.86 17.19 17.20
C CYS A 430 -4.67 17.12 18.17
N ARG A 431 -4.92 16.74 19.43
CA ARG A 431 -3.85 16.53 20.41
C ARG A 431 -3.03 15.30 20.14
N ILE A 432 -3.62 14.21 19.64
CA ILE A 432 -2.88 12.99 19.31
C ILE A 432 -2.81 12.84 17.80
N LEU A 433 -1.59 12.75 17.28
CA LEU A 433 -1.31 12.52 15.86
C LEU A 433 -0.55 11.21 15.69
N ALA A 434 -0.92 10.40 14.69
CA ALA A 434 -0.23 9.17 14.33
C ALA A 434 0.33 9.28 12.90
N THR A 435 1.61 9.00 12.68
CA THR A 435 2.20 9.08 11.33
C THR A 435 1.54 8.11 10.36
N SER A 436 1.08 8.57 9.20
CA SER A 436 0.43 7.71 8.20
C SER A 436 1.40 6.75 7.52
N PHE A 437 2.66 7.16 7.33
CA PHE A 437 3.73 6.34 6.75
C PHE A 437 4.93 6.27 7.70
N HIS A 438 5.56 5.10 7.79
CA HIS A 438 6.72 4.85 8.65
C HIS A 438 7.57 3.72 8.06
N ARG A 439 8.81 3.56 8.52
CA ARG A 439 9.67 2.42 8.15
C ARG A 439 9.90 1.45 9.29
N GLU A 440 9.98 1.97 10.52
CA GLU A 440 10.19 1.20 11.74
C GLU A 440 8.87 1.04 12.49
N GLU A 441 8.34 2.13 13.06
CA GLU A 441 7.12 2.08 13.87
C GLU A 441 6.19 3.26 13.59
N VAL A 442 4.90 3.07 13.88
CA VAL A 442 3.94 4.19 13.91
C VAL A 442 4.35 5.12 15.03
N ARG A 443 4.72 6.35 14.67
CA ARG A 443 5.03 7.37 15.67
C ARG A 443 3.76 8.11 16.05
N PHE A 444 3.52 8.18 17.35
CA PHE A 444 2.52 9.06 17.94
C PHE A 444 3.17 10.36 18.38
N VAL A 445 2.45 11.47 18.21
CA VAL A 445 2.86 12.81 18.63
C VAL A 445 1.73 13.43 19.43
N PHE A 446 2.05 13.89 20.63
CA PHE A 446 1.20 14.75 21.45
C PHE A 446 1.44 16.21 21.04
N ASN A 447 0.52 16.73 20.24
CA ASN A 447 0.49 18.09 19.72
C ASN A 447 -0.14 19.04 20.74
N GLN A 448 0.70 19.87 21.34
CA GLN A 448 0.33 20.93 22.28
C GLN A 448 0.32 22.31 21.60
N SER A 449 0.46 22.36 20.27
CA SER A 449 0.39 23.57 19.47
C SER A 449 -1.02 23.77 18.89
N PRO A 450 -1.39 24.99 18.46
CA PRO A 450 -2.64 25.21 17.73
C PRO A 450 -2.59 24.67 16.28
N ALA A 451 -1.49 24.04 15.87
CA ALA A 451 -1.27 23.65 14.49
C ALA A 451 -2.13 22.45 14.08
N VAL A 452 -2.76 22.56 12.92
CA VAL A 452 -3.49 21.46 12.29
C VAL A 452 -2.55 20.52 11.54
N HIS A 453 -3.00 19.32 11.23
CA HIS A 453 -2.18 18.29 10.61
C HIS A 453 -2.67 17.96 9.19
N LEU A 454 -1.73 17.68 8.29
CA LEU A 454 -2.03 17.24 6.93
C LEU A 454 -1.97 15.70 6.85
N THR A 455 -2.19 15.14 5.65
CA THR A 455 -2.23 13.70 5.37
C THR A 455 -0.99 12.88 5.73
N CYS A 456 0.09 13.50 6.20
CA CYS A 456 1.23 12.76 6.77
C CYS A 456 0.93 12.23 8.17
N PHE A 457 -0.15 12.71 8.80
CA PHE A 457 -0.68 12.23 10.06
C PHE A 457 -2.16 11.87 9.96
N HIS A 458 -2.58 10.97 10.84
CA HIS A 458 -3.97 10.78 11.24
C HIS A 458 -4.15 11.39 12.63
N GLY A 459 -5.13 12.28 12.80
CA GLY A 459 -5.42 12.92 14.09
C GLY A 459 -6.55 12.21 14.82
N PHE A 460 -6.40 12.04 16.13
CA PHE A 460 -7.46 11.56 17.01
C PHE A 460 -8.42 12.71 17.34
N SER A 461 -9.71 12.51 17.08
CA SER A 461 -10.77 13.41 17.52
C SER A 461 -11.49 12.75 18.70
N SER A 462 -11.24 13.25 19.91
CA SER A 462 -11.91 12.77 21.12
C SER A 462 -13.36 13.22 21.17
N LYS A 463 -14.19 12.44 21.84
CA LYS A 463 -15.52 12.89 22.25
C LYS A 463 -15.34 13.96 23.35
N PRO A 464 -16.13 15.05 23.35
CA PRO A 464 -15.96 16.15 24.29
C PRO A 464 -15.86 15.73 25.76
N GLU A 465 -16.66 14.75 26.16
CA GLU A 465 -16.74 14.21 27.52
C GLU A 465 -15.50 13.42 27.99
N TYR A 466 -14.57 13.10 27.08
CA TYR A 466 -13.34 12.35 27.37
C TYR A 466 -12.07 13.10 26.97
N SER A 467 -12.17 14.40 26.73
CA SER A 467 -11.05 15.25 26.31
C SER A 467 -9.93 15.37 27.36
N ASP A 468 -10.27 15.20 28.63
CA ASP A 468 -9.35 15.12 29.76
C ASP A 468 -8.55 13.80 29.81
N LEU A 469 -9.03 12.75 29.13
CA LEU A 469 -8.39 11.44 29.09
C LEU A 469 -7.36 11.28 27.96
N GLU A 470 -7.19 12.29 27.09
CA GLU A 470 -6.29 12.22 25.93
C GLU A 470 -4.83 11.98 26.31
N GLU A 471 -4.37 12.48 27.47
CA GLU A 471 -3.00 12.28 27.92
C GLU A 471 -2.74 10.81 28.30
N PHE A 472 -3.70 10.14 28.95
CA PHE A 472 -3.60 8.71 29.28
C PHE A 472 -3.70 7.84 28.03
N LEU A 473 -4.59 8.19 27.09
CA LEU A 473 -4.64 7.52 25.80
C LEU A 473 -3.31 7.68 25.05
N PHE A 474 -2.73 8.88 25.01
CA PHE A 474 -1.44 9.10 24.41
C PHE A 474 -0.33 8.28 25.08
N ALA A 475 -0.28 8.28 26.41
CA ALA A 475 0.67 7.49 27.20
C ALA A 475 0.57 5.99 26.88
N PHE A 476 -0.63 5.46 26.72
CA PHE A 476 -0.85 4.08 26.29
C PHE A 476 -0.38 3.85 24.84
N LEU A 477 -0.69 4.75 23.92
CA LEU A 477 -0.36 4.60 22.49
C LEU A 477 1.15 4.57 22.19
N ILE A 478 1.98 5.17 23.04
CA ILE A 478 3.45 5.16 22.90
C ILE A 478 4.12 3.94 23.54
N THR A 479 3.36 3.01 24.13
CA THR A 479 3.92 1.81 24.78
C THR A 479 4.43 0.77 23.76
N PRO A 480 5.41 -0.07 24.15
CA PRO A 480 5.85 -1.22 23.34
C PRO A 480 4.72 -2.19 22.96
N HIS A 481 3.71 -2.34 23.81
CA HIS A 481 2.53 -3.15 23.56
C HIS A 481 1.77 -2.67 22.32
N VAL A 482 1.42 -1.38 22.27
CA VAL A 482 0.70 -0.80 21.13
C VAL A 482 1.56 -0.80 19.88
N ARG A 483 2.88 -0.56 20.02
CA ARG A 483 3.84 -0.67 18.93
C ARG A 483 3.74 -2.06 18.27
N LYS A 484 3.85 -3.13 19.06
CA LYS A 484 3.73 -4.52 18.57
C LYS A 484 2.36 -4.80 17.96
N GLU A 485 1.30 -4.31 18.60
CA GLU A 485 -0.06 -4.49 18.10
C GLU A 485 -0.27 -3.82 16.74
N LEU A 486 0.26 -2.61 16.53
CA LEU A 486 0.16 -1.91 15.26
C LEU A 486 1.05 -2.50 14.17
N GLU A 487 2.23 -3.02 14.51
CA GLU A 487 3.06 -3.75 13.56
C GLU A 487 2.30 -4.90 12.88
N SER A 488 1.41 -5.57 13.62
CA SER A 488 0.52 -6.61 13.08
C SER A 488 -0.58 -6.11 12.13
N ARG A 489 -0.91 -4.81 12.20
CA ARG A 489 -2.05 -4.21 11.49
C ARG A 489 -1.64 -3.37 10.28
N THR A 490 -0.37 -2.96 10.20
CA THR A 490 0.14 -2.09 9.13
C THR A 490 0.26 -2.79 7.77
N ARG A 491 0.05 -2.03 6.69
CA ARG A 491 0.28 -2.52 5.31
C ARG A 491 1.71 -2.21 4.90
N GLU A 492 2.40 -3.21 4.36
CA GLU A 492 3.74 -3.04 3.80
C GLU A 492 3.65 -2.61 2.32
N TYR A 493 4.34 -1.52 1.98
CA TYR A 493 4.60 -1.03 0.62
C TYR A 493 6.08 -1.26 0.30
N ALA A 494 6.47 -1.00 -0.96
CA ALA A 494 7.83 -1.32 -1.36
C ALA A 494 8.91 -0.49 -0.60
N GLN A 495 10.15 -1.00 -0.57
CA GLN A 495 11.29 -0.49 0.19
C GLN A 495 11.08 -0.40 1.73
N GLY A 496 10.31 -1.33 2.30
CA GLY A 496 10.04 -1.37 3.75
C GLY A 496 9.20 -0.18 4.26
N LEU A 497 8.58 0.58 3.37
CA LEU A 497 7.67 1.65 3.75
C LEU A 497 6.34 1.04 4.20
N ARG A 498 6.00 1.18 5.47
CA ARG A 498 4.73 0.74 6.03
C ARG A 498 3.75 1.90 6.11
N LYS A 499 2.46 1.61 5.89
CA LYS A 499 1.37 2.56 6.03
C LYS A 499 0.36 2.04 7.04
N VAL A 500 -0.07 2.93 7.93
CA VAL A 500 -1.21 2.72 8.81
C VAL A 500 -2.38 3.56 8.29
N GLU A 501 -3.58 3.01 8.25
CA GLU A 501 -4.80 3.75 7.93
C GLU A 501 -5.64 4.03 9.18
N PRO A 502 -6.56 5.01 9.16
CA PRO A 502 -7.40 5.30 10.32
C PRO A 502 -8.17 4.08 10.81
N GLY A 503 -8.59 3.19 9.91
CA GLY A 503 -9.26 1.94 10.28
C GLY A 503 -8.38 1.01 11.12
N ASP A 504 -7.08 0.95 10.83
CA ASP A 504 -6.13 0.13 11.60
C ASP A 504 -5.98 0.69 13.02
N LEU A 505 -5.83 2.00 13.16
CA LEU A 505 -5.76 2.68 14.47
C LEU A 505 -7.08 2.57 15.25
N ASN A 506 -8.21 2.74 14.58
CA ASN A 506 -9.55 2.69 15.18
C ASN A 506 -10.01 1.26 15.54
N SER A 507 -9.20 0.25 15.22
CA SER A 507 -9.43 -1.15 15.59
C SER A 507 -8.71 -1.56 16.88
N LEU A 508 -7.93 -0.65 17.48
CA LEU A 508 -7.26 -0.89 18.76
C LEU A 508 -8.28 -1.02 19.90
N PHE A 509 -7.99 -1.95 20.80
CA PHE A 509 -8.57 -1.97 22.14
C PHE A 509 -7.62 -1.28 23.09
N VAL A 510 -8.18 -0.52 24.03
CA VAL A 510 -7.43 0.24 25.02
C VAL A 510 -7.98 -0.06 26.41
N PRO A 511 -7.20 0.13 27.48
CA PRO A 511 -7.73 0.14 28.84
C PRO A 511 -8.89 1.13 28.95
N ASP A 512 -9.89 0.79 29.77
CA ASP A 512 -10.97 1.69 30.08
C ASP A 512 -10.47 2.80 31.03
N PHE A 513 -9.95 3.87 30.45
CA PHE A 513 -9.36 5.00 31.17
C PHE A 513 -10.30 5.66 32.19
N ARG A 514 -11.62 5.46 32.06
CA ARG A 514 -12.63 5.95 33.03
C ARG A 514 -12.53 5.25 34.39
N LYS A 515 -11.87 4.08 34.43
CA LYS A 515 -11.70 3.27 35.65
C LYS A 515 -10.35 3.49 36.34
N LEU A 516 -9.48 4.34 35.77
CA LEU A 516 -8.19 4.64 36.39
C LEU A 516 -8.38 5.32 37.75
N LYS A 517 -7.76 4.76 38.78
CA LYS A 517 -7.67 5.34 40.12
C LYS A 517 -6.79 6.59 40.07
N GLU A 518 -7.02 7.53 40.98
CA GLU A 518 -6.23 8.77 41.01
C GLU A 518 -4.74 8.52 41.22
N THR A 519 -4.39 7.52 42.04
CA THR A 519 -3.00 7.10 42.25
C THR A 519 -2.34 6.55 40.98
N GLU A 520 -3.08 5.84 40.12
CA GLU A 520 -2.58 5.35 38.82
C GLU A 520 -2.35 6.52 37.86
N LYS A 521 -3.29 7.47 37.80
CA LYS A 521 -3.15 8.69 36.99
C LYS A 521 -1.92 9.50 37.38
N GLU A 522 -1.70 9.71 38.68
CA GLU A 522 -0.52 10.42 39.19
C GLU A 522 0.79 9.71 38.81
N ARG A 523 0.84 8.37 38.89
CA ARG A 523 2.02 7.59 38.49
C ARG A 523 2.28 7.68 36.99
N ILE A 524 1.26 7.51 36.16
CA ILE A 524 1.36 7.65 34.70
C ILE A 524 1.83 9.05 34.32
N GLY A 525 1.27 10.09 34.96
CA GLY A 525 1.68 11.48 34.73
C GLY A 525 3.15 11.73 35.05
N LYS A 526 3.65 11.20 36.20
CA LYS A 526 5.07 11.29 36.57
C LYS A 526 5.97 10.55 35.57
N LEU A 527 5.58 9.34 35.15
CA LEU A 527 6.34 8.57 34.16
C LEU A 527 6.39 9.27 32.80
N LEU A 528 5.27 9.84 32.35
CA LEU A 528 5.20 10.58 31.09
C LEU A 528 6.06 11.86 31.13
N HIS A 529 6.10 12.55 32.28
CA HIS A 529 6.98 13.68 32.51
C HIS A 529 8.47 13.26 32.44
N ASN A 530 8.84 12.16 33.10
CA ASN A 530 10.20 11.62 33.05
C ASN A 530 10.60 11.22 31.62
N TYR A 531 9.69 10.56 30.89
CA TYR A 531 9.90 10.19 29.50
C TYR A 531 10.12 11.44 28.62
N ARG A 532 9.31 12.48 28.81
CA ARG A 532 9.48 13.75 28.08
C ARG A 532 10.83 14.41 28.34
N SER A 533 11.33 14.35 29.57
CA SER A 533 12.61 14.92 29.97
C SER A 533 13.80 14.15 29.39
N SER A 534 13.72 12.83 29.27
CA SER A 534 14.81 11.97 28.77
C SER A 534 15.04 12.05 27.25
N ILE A 535 14.08 12.59 26.50
CA ILE A 535 14.15 12.76 25.04
C ILE A 535 14.44 14.20 24.59
N ARG A 536 14.68 15.12 25.52
CA ARG A 536 15.12 16.51 25.25
C ARG A 536 16.63 16.64 25.48
N PRO A 537 17.32 17.58 24.80
CA PRO A 537 16.81 18.51 23.79
C PRO A 537 16.68 17.89 22.40
N TRP A 538 15.67 18.32 21.63
CA TRP A 538 15.52 17.98 20.21
C TRP A 538 15.37 19.27 19.38
N ILE A 539 15.68 19.22 18.08
CA ILE A 539 15.52 20.37 17.18
C ILE A 539 14.50 20.01 16.09
N PRO A 540 13.36 20.71 16.01
CA PRO A 540 12.35 20.48 14.99
C PRO A 540 12.89 20.52 13.55
N GLY A 541 12.43 19.59 12.71
CA GLY A 541 12.78 19.57 11.28
C GLY A 541 14.21 19.10 10.96
N ARG A 542 15.07 18.87 11.96
CA ARG A 542 16.40 18.28 11.77
C ARG A 542 16.42 16.85 12.26
N ARG A 543 16.70 15.91 11.36
CA ARG A 543 17.04 14.55 11.77
C ARG A 543 18.49 14.57 12.28
N PRO A 544 18.80 14.07 13.49
CA PRO A 544 20.19 13.91 13.92
C PRO A 544 20.94 13.10 12.86
N LYS A 545 22.01 13.67 12.27
CA LYS A 545 22.87 12.93 11.36
C LYS A 545 23.60 11.87 12.19
N GLY A 546 23.33 10.59 11.95
CA GLY A 546 24.12 9.48 12.52
C GLY A 546 23.41 8.61 13.57
N GLU A 547 22.17 8.87 13.96
CA GLU A 547 21.44 7.95 14.84
C GLU A 547 20.87 6.76 14.05
N LYS A 548 21.77 5.85 13.68
CA LYS A 548 21.55 4.39 13.81
C LYS A 548 22.11 3.94 15.17
N GLY A 549 21.96 4.77 16.21
CA GLY A 549 22.37 4.43 17.57
C GLY A 549 21.29 3.57 18.25
N PRO A 550 21.66 2.72 19.21
CA PRO A 550 20.69 1.99 20.02
C PRO A 550 19.69 2.96 20.64
N ARG A 551 18.41 2.57 20.72
CA ARG A 551 17.36 3.37 21.37
C ARG A 551 17.82 3.77 22.76
N ASN A 552 17.52 5.01 23.17
CA ASN A 552 17.78 5.46 24.53
C ASN A 552 17.17 4.45 25.52
N THR A 553 18.02 3.69 26.18
CA THR A 553 17.64 2.55 27.02
C THR A 553 16.80 2.99 28.21
N GLU A 554 17.03 4.20 28.72
CA GLU A 554 16.27 4.82 29.81
C GLU A 554 14.86 5.24 29.35
N ALA A 555 14.76 5.80 28.14
CA ALA A 555 13.47 6.17 27.55
C ALA A 555 12.61 4.93 27.29
N GLU A 556 13.18 3.85 26.73
CA GLU A 556 12.47 2.58 26.53
C GLU A 556 12.11 1.89 27.85
N ALA A 557 12.94 1.98 28.89
CA ALA A 557 12.59 1.50 30.23
C ALA A 557 11.38 2.24 30.79
N THR A 558 11.37 3.58 30.69
CA THR A 558 10.24 4.40 31.13
C THR A 558 8.94 4.04 30.40
N LEU A 559 8.99 3.78 29.09
CA LEU A 559 7.82 3.33 28.32
C LEU A 559 7.29 1.97 28.77
N ARG A 560 8.17 1.05 29.18
CA ARG A 560 7.77 -0.24 29.77
C ARG A 560 7.14 -0.07 31.15
N ASP A 561 7.57 0.90 31.94
CA ASP A 561 6.94 1.20 33.23
C ASP A 561 5.56 1.84 33.05
N ILE A 562 5.39 2.72 32.05
CA ILE A 562 4.06 3.21 31.66
C ILE A 562 3.16 2.05 31.23
N GLU A 563 3.67 1.13 30.42
CA GLU A 563 2.94 -0.06 29.99
C GLU A 563 2.48 -0.90 31.20
N LYS A 564 3.35 -1.12 32.19
CA LYS A 564 2.99 -1.85 33.41
C LYS A 564 1.81 -1.20 34.12
N GLU A 565 1.76 0.12 34.27
CA GLU A 565 0.62 0.80 34.92
C GLU A 565 -0.73 0.53 34.22
N PHE A 566 -0.72 0.27 32.91
CA PHE A 566 -1.94 -0.09 32.17
C PHE A 566 -2.24 -1.60 32.16
N LEU A 567 -1.23 -2.44 32.39
CA LEU A 567 -1.31 -3.89 32.27
C LEU A 567 -1.31 -4.63 33.63
N SER A 568 -0.91 -3.97 34.71
CA SER A 568 -0.95 -4.50 36.08
C SER A 568 -2.35 -4.29 36.65
N GLU A 569 -3.03 -5.38 37.00
CA GLU A 569 -4.46 -5.48 37.35
C GLU A 569 -5.43 -5.73 36.16
N ALA A 570 -5.08 -6.67 35.28
CA ALA A 570 -6.06 -7.43 34.47
C ALA A 570 -6.28 -8.84 35.03
#